data_AF-A0A527TMP5-F1
#
_entry.id   AF-A0A527TMP5-F1
#
_cell.length_a   1.000
_cell.length_b   1.000
_cell.length_c   1.000
_cell.angle_alpha   90.00
_cell.angle_beta   90.00
_cell.angle_gamma   90.00
#
_symmetry.space_group_name_H-M   'P 1'
#
loop_
_entity.id
_entity.type
_entity.pdbx_description
1 polymer ?
#
loop_
_entity_poly.entity_id
_entity_poly.type
_entity_poly.pdbx_seq_one_letter_code
_entity_poly.pdbx_strand_id
1 'polypeptide(L)'
;MNKGYQAFYLLFCAGIVFAVWTLTYGLGLQLVYKDGRILETTITTNPFVPVQQFWLYKGSHTLQKVALVALLPSLFAGGLAAYLGLKSPSNPLGDAAFQDIAALRRGRWFRKQGHIFGRLGRKILRTKDDRHHLIIGPTRSGKGAGYVIPNALLHEGSMIVTDLKGEVFKATAGYRRRKGSQVFLFAPGSEATNRYNPLDFVRQERGTRTTDIQNMASILVPENTESENSVWQATAQQVMAGAISYVLESPHYNGRRNLGEVNSFINSGVDLQALMKFIKAREPYLSKFTMESFNAYLALSERAAASALLDIQKAMRPFKNERIVA
;
A
#
# COMPACT_ATOMS: atom_id res chain seq x y z
N MET A 1 8.50 -20.50 -17.68
CA MET A 1 9.11 -21.80 -18.08
C MET A 1 9.65 -22.54 -16.85
N ASN A 2 9.37 -23.83 -16.69
CA ASN A 2 9.88 -24.64 -15.58
C ASN A 2 11.41 -24.84 -15.70
N LYS A 3 12.16 -24.84 -14.60
CA LYS A 3 13.62 -25.07 -14.60
C LYS A 3 14.00 -26.41 -15.24
N GLY A 4 13.17 -27.44 -15.07
CA GLY A 4 13.38 -28.74 -15.72
C GLY A 4 13.30 -28.66 -17.24
N TYR A 5 12.35 -27.87 -17.77
CA TYR A 5 12.22 -27.63 -19.21
C TYR A 5 13.40 -26.81 -19.75
N GLN A 6 13.85 -25.79 -19.02
CA GLN A 6 15.04 -25.01 -19.40
C GLN A 6 16.29 -25.89 -19.50
N ALA A 7 16.54 -26.76 -18.52
CA ALA A 7 17.67 -27.67 -18.53
C ALA A 7 17.58 -28.66 -19.70
N PHE A 8 16.41 -29.25 -19.93
CA PHE A 8 16.18 -30.14 -21.06
C PHE A 8 16.39 -29.43 -22.41
N TYR A 9 15.89 -28.20 -22.56
CA TYR A 9 16.01 -27.43 -23.78
C TYR A 9 17.46 -27.01 -24.06
N LEU A 10 18.22 -26.65 -23.03
CA LEU A 10 19.66 -26.39 -23.15
C LEU A 10 20.45 -27.64 -23.58
N LEU A 11 20.08 -28.82 -23.06
CA LEU A 11 20.66 -30.08 -23.53
C LEU A 11 20.31 -30.37 -24.99
N PHE A 12 19.07 -30.09 -25.39
CA PHE A 12 18.66 -30.19 -26.80
C PHE A 12 19.46 -29.24 -27.70
N CYS A 13 19.67 -27.98 -27.29
CA CYS A 13 20.53 -27.04 -28.00
C CYS A 13 21.98 -27.52 -28.10
N ALA A 14 22.53 -28.11 -27.02
CA ALA A 14 23.87 -28.72 -27.06
C ALA A 14 23.93 -29.90 -28.05
N GLY A 15 22.86 -30.69 -28.15
CA GLY A 15 22.72 -31.73 -29.17
C GLY A 15 22.72 -31.17 -30.59
N ILE A 16 22.05 -30.04 -30.84
CA ILE A 16 22.08 -29.33 -32.13
C ILE A 16 23.51 -28.87 -32.46
N VAL A 17 24.22 -28.25 -31.50
CA VAL A 17 25.62 -27.86 -31.70
C VAL A 17 26.45 -29.08 -32.11
N PHE A 18 26.33 -30.19 -31.40
CA PHE A 18 27.09 -31.40 -31.70
C PHE A 18 26.78 -31.98 -33.09
N ALA A 19 25.50 -32.08 -33.46
CA ALA A 19 25.09 -32.62 -34.76
C ALA A 19 25.54 -31.73 -35.92
N VAL A 20 25.36 -30.41 -35.80
CA VAL A 20 25.78 -29.45 -36.82
C VAL A 20 27.31 -29.44 -36.93
N TRP A 21 28.03 -29.50 -35.81
CA TRP A 21 29.49 -29.55 -35.82
C TRP A 21 30.01 -30.81 -36.53
N THR A 22 29.38 -31.96 -36.31
CA THR A 22 29.73 -33.23 -36.96
C THR A 22 29.54 -33.15 -38.47
N LEU A 23 28.41 -32.59 -38.92
CA LEU A 23 28.10 -32.40 -40.32
C LEU A 23 29.08 -31.42 -41.00
N THR A 24 29.31 -30.25 -40.40
CA THR A 24 30.16 -29.20 -40.98
C THR A 24 31.64 -29.60 -40.97
N TYR A 25 32.06 -30.38 -39.97
CA TYR A 25 33.40 -30.96 -39.92
C TYR A 25 33.61 -31.98 -41.05
N GLY A 26 32.68 -32.93 -41.22
CA GLY A 26 32.74 -33.92 -42.31
C GLY A 26 32.75 -33.26 -43.69
N LEU A 27 31.93 -32.22 -43.90
CA LEU A 27 31.92 -31.43 -45.14
C LEU A 27 33.24 -30.68 -45.35
N GLY A 28 33.80 -30.09 -44.30
CA GLY A 28 35.08 -29.40 -44.36
C GLY A 28 36.23 -30.34 -44.74
N LEU A 29 36.26 -31.56 -44.19
CA LEU A 29 37.25 -32.57 -44.58
C LEU A 29 37.02 -33.09 -46.00
N GLN A 30 35.78 -33.32 -46.41
CA GLN A 30 35.46 -33.70 -47.79
C GLN A 30 35.98 -32.64 -48.78
N LEU A 31 35.83 -31.35 -48.49
CA LEU A 31 36.34 -30.27 -49.34
C LEU A 31 37.86 -30.23 -49.40
N VAL A 32 38.53 -30.44 -48.26
CA VAL A 32 39.99 -30.41 -48.16
C VAL A 32 40.64 -31.63 -48.84
N TYR A 33 40.09 -32.83 -48.62
CA TYR A 33 40.66 -34.09 -49.10
C TYR A 33 40.00 -34.60 -50.40
N LYS A 34 38.94 -33.93 -50.89
CA LYS A 34 38.19 -34.25 -52.11
C LYS A 34 37.66 -35.70 -52.17
N ASP A 35 37.40 -36.29 -51.01
CA ASP A 35 36.85 -37.64 -50.88
C ASP A 35 35.46 -37.61 -50.22
N GLY A 36 34.44 -37.98 -50.99
CA GLY A 36 33.05 -38.01 -50.54
C GLY A 36 32.77 -39.03 -49.43
N ARG A 37 33.60 -40.07 -49.30
CA ARG A 37 33.45 -41.11 -48.28
C ARG A 37 33.73 -40.60 -46.88
N ILE A 38 34.47 -39.49 -46.75
CA ILE A 38 34.79 -38.88 -45.45
C ILE A 38 33.53 -38.35 -44.78
N LEU A 39 32.66 -37.68 -45.54
CA LEU A 39 31.40 -37.17 -45.01
C LEU A 39 30.49 -38.32 -44.55
N GLU A 40 30.33 -39.33 -45.41
CA GLU A 40 29.52 -40.51 -45.11
C GLU A 40 30.01 -41.19 -43.83
N THR A 41 31.31 -41.47 -43.73
CA THR A 41 31.92 -42.12 -42.55
C THR A 41 31.79 -41.27 -41.28
N THR A 42 31.89 -39.95 -41.40
CA THR A 42 31.78 -39.02 -40.26
C THR A 42 30.35 -38.99 -39.71
N ILE A 43 29.34 -39.13 -40.56
CA ILE A 43 27.93 -39.08 -40.15
C ILE A 43 27.41 -40.45 -39.70
N THR A 44 27.74 -41.52 -40.43
CA THR A 44 27.11 -42.84 -40.25
C THR A 44 27.91 -43.75 -39.32
N THR A 45 29.24 -43.75 -39.43
CA THR A 45 30.09 -44.72 -38.74
C THR A 45 30.54 -44.25 -37.37
N ASN A 46 30.94 -42.97 -37.23
CA ASN A 46 31.39 -42.43 -35.95
C ASN A 46 31.12 -40.91 -35.84
N PRO A 47 29.98 -40.52 -35.25
CA PRO A 47 29.63 -39.10 -35.10
C PRO A 47 30.52 -38.35 -34.10
N PHE A 48 31.36 -39.03 -33.31
CA PHE A 48 32.31 -38.39 -32.38
C PHE A 48 33.67 -38.07 -33.02
N VAL A 49 33.83 -38.33 -34.33
CA VAL A 49 35.06 -38.05 -35.11
C VAL A 49 35.60 -36.63 -34.93
N PRO A 50 34.79 -35.54 -34.94
CA PRO A 50 35.31 -34.19 -34.73
C PRO A 50 36.01 -34.02 -33.38
N VAL A 51 35.41 -34.56 -32.31
CA VAL A 51 35.98 -34.51 -30.95
C VAL A 51 37.25 -35.35 -30.88
N GLN A 52 37.17 -36.60 -31.35
CA GLN A 52 38.29 -37.54 -31.30
C GLN A 52 39.49 -37.02 -32.10
N GLN A 53 39.27 -36.55 -33.33
CA GLN A 53 40.36 -36.06 -34.18
C GLN A 53 40.96 -34.74 -33.67
N PHE A 54 40.13 -33.84 -33.13
CA PHE A 54 40.62 -32.62 -32.50
C PHE A 54 41.53 -32.91 -31.30
N TRP A 55 41.22 -33.95 -30.51
CA TRP A 55 42.01 -34.33 -29.32
C TRP A 55 43.25 -35.16 -29.66
N LEU A 56 43.13 -36.13 -30.57
CA LEU A 56 44.19 -37.06 -30.94
C LEU A 56 45.22 -36.43 -31.87
N TYR A 57 44.80 -35.57 -32.80
CA TYR A 57 45.68 -34.99 -33.83
C TYR A 57 45.95 -33.50 -33.59
N LYS A 58 46.49 -33.18 -32.41
CA LYS A 58 46.90 -31.80 -32.05
C LYS A 58 47.98 -31.21 -32.97
N GLY A 59 48.80 -32.06 -33.58
CA GLY A 59 49.86 -31.64 -34.50
C GLY A 59 49.41 -31.36 -35.94
N SER A 60 48.16 -31.68 -36.32
CA SER A 60 47.67 -31.45 -37.68
C SER A 60 46.95 -30.11 -37.79
N HIS A 61 47.61 -29.11 -38.36
CA HIS A 61 47.00 -27.79 -38.57
C HIS A 61 45.73 -27.84 -39.42
N THR A 62 45.64 -28.78 -40.36
CA THR A 62 44.47 -28.93 -41.23
C THR A 62 43.25 -29.42 -40.46
N LEU A 63 43.38 -30.50 -39.68
CA LEU A 63 42.27 -31.04 -38.88
C LEU A 63 41.82 -30.04 -37.80
N GLN A 64 42.77 -29.37 -37.14
CA GLN A 64 42.49 -28.35 -36.13
C GLN A 64 41.73 -27.15 -36.72
N LYS A 65 42.17 -26.62 -37.88
CA LYS A 65 41.48 -25.51 -38.55
C LYS A 65 40.08 -25.88 -39.00
N VAL A 66 39.90 -27.07 -39.61
CA VAL A 66 38.59 -27.54 -40.05
C VAL A 66 37.65 -27.72 -38.85
N ALA A 67 38.12 -28.27 -37.73
CA ALA A 67 37.35 -28.40 -36.49
C ALA A 67 36.91 -27.05 -35.92
N LEU A 68 37.82 -26.06 -35.85
CA LEU A 68 37.53 -24.73 -35.33
C LEU A 68 36.59 -23.93 -36.23
N VAL A 69 36.77 -23.99 -37.54
CA VAL A 69 35.87 -23.33 -38.50
C VAL A 69 34.48 -23.98 -38.47
N ALA A 70 34.41 -25.31 -38.36
CA ALA A 70 33.17 -26.06 -38.25
C ALA A 70 32.38 -25.73 -36.96
N LEU A 71 33.04 -25.25 -35.90
CA LEU A 71 32.37 -24.82 -34.67
C LEU A 71 31.52 -23.56 -34.88
N LEU A 72 31.91 -22.64 -35.76
CA LEU A 72 31.18 -21.37 -35.98
C LEU A 72 29.70 -21.58 -36.39
N PRO A 73 29.37 -22.34 -37.45
CA PRO A 73 27.98 -22.60 -37.81
C PRO A 73 27.24 -23.42 -36.75
N SER A 74 27.94 -24.27 -36.00
CA SER A 74 27.34 -25.08 -34.94
C SER A 74 26.91 -24.25 -33.73
N LEU A 75 27.76 -23.33 -33.27
CA LEU A 75 27.47 -22.40 -32.19
C LEU A 75 26.39 -21.40 -32.60
N PHE A 76 26.39 -20.97 -33.86
CA PHE A 76 25.32 -20.13 -34.41
C PHE A 76 23.97 -20.85 -34.40
N ALA A 77 23.92 -22.09 -34.90
CA ALA A 77 22.70 -22.89 -34.94
C ALA A 77 22.16 -23.20 -33.52
N GLY A 78 23.02 -23.63 -32.60
CA GLY A 78 22.64 -23.88 -31.22
C GLY A 78 22.23 -22.61 -30.47
N GLY A 79 22.93 -21.50 -30.71
CA GLY A 79 22.61 -20.18 -30.15
C GLY A 79 21.27 -19.64 -30.66
N LEU A 80 20.97 -19.79 -31.95
CA LEU A 80 19.69 -19.42 -32.54
C LEU A 80 18.55 -20.29 -31.99
N ALA A 81 18.75 -21.61 -31.88
CA ALA A 81 17.78 -22.51 -31.27
C ALA A 81 17.51 -22.13 -29.80
N ALA A 82 18.56 -21.86 -29.02
CA ALA A 82 18.44 -21.42 -27.63
C ALA A 82 17.69 -20.08 -27.54
N TYR A 83 18.02 -19.10 -28.39
CA TYR A 83 17.35 -17.81 -28.42
C TYR A 83 15.86 -17.95 -28.73
N LEU A 84 15.50 -18.73 -29.75
CA LEU A 84 14.11 -18.90 -30.17
C LEU A 84 13.27 -19.68 -29.15
N GLY A 85 13.80 -20.76 -28.58
CA GLY A 85 13.02 -21.62 -27.68
C GLY A 85 13.10 -21.26 -26.20
N LEU A 86 14.08 -20.46 -25.78
CA LEU A 86 14.13 -19.93 -24.40
C LEU A 86 13.44 -18.57 -24.27
N LYS A 87 13.08 -17.93 -25.39
CA LYS A 87 12.26 -16.72 -25.38
C LYS A 87 10.91 -17.07 -24.75
N SER A 88 10.65 -16.50 -23.58
CA SER A 88 9.34 -16.67 -22.94
C SER A 88 8.29 -16.02 -23.84
N PRO A 89 7.22 -16.74 -24.23
CA PRO A 89 6.15 -16.14 -25.01
C PRO A 89 5.60 -14.94 -24.24
N SER A 90 5.46 -13.81 -24.92
CA SER A 90 4.81 -12.64 -24.34
C SER A 90 3.36 -13.01 -24.05
N ASN A 91 2.98 -13.04 -22.78
CA ASN A 91 1.59 -13.24 -22.40
C ASN A 91 0.91 -11.87 -22.28
N PRO A 92 0.07 -11.46 -23.25
CA PRO A 92 -0.57 -10.15 -23.22
C PRO A 92 -1.51 -9.96 -22.01
N LEU A 93 -1.93 -11.06 -21.37
CA LEU A 93 -2.80 -11.05 -20.19
C LEU A 93 -2.02 -11.13 -18.87
N GLY A 94 -0.68 -11.14 -18.92
CA GLY A 94 0.20 -11.23 -17.75
C GLY A 94 0.40 -12.65 -17.22
N ASP A 95 1.23 -12.76 -16.17
CA ASP A 95 1.70 -14.04 -15.63
C ASP A 95 1.05 -14.42 -14.28
N ALA A 96 -0.21 -13.99 -14.07
CA ALA A 96 -0.94 -14.29 -12.85
C ALA A 96 -1.16 -15.81 -12.72
N ALA A 97 -0.69 -16.40 -11.62
CA ALA A 97 -0.81 -17.83 -11.37
C ALA A 97 -0.92 -18.12 -9.87
N PHE A 98 -1.56 -19.25 -9.54
CA PHE A 98 -1.52 -19.78 -8.18
C PHE A 98 -0.09 -20.14 -7.80
N GLN A 99 0.33 -19.69 -6.62
CA GLN A 99 1.67 -19.98 -6.13
C GLN A 99 1.79 -21.43 -5.65
N ASP A 100 2.85 -22.10 -6.07
CA ASP A 100 3.25 -23.39 -5.53
C ASP A 100 4.15 -23.24 -4.29
N ILE A 101 4.47 -24.36 -3.63
CA ILE A 101 5.34 -24.35 -2.44
C ILE A 101 6.72 -23.74 -2.75
N ALA A 102 7.25 -23.96 -3.97
CA ALA A 102 8.52 -23.40 -4.38
C ALA A 102 8.47 -21.87 -4.52
N ALA A 103 7.40 -21.32 -5.09
CA ALA A 103 7.13 -19.89 -5.17
C ALA A 103 6.93 -19.29 -3.78
N LEU A 104 6.17 -19.94 -2.89
CA LEU A 104 6.00 -19.49 -1.51
C LEU A 104 7.34 -19.43 -0.74
N ARG A 105 8.20 -20.43 -0.93
CA ARG A 105 9.57 -20.43 -0.36
C ARG A 105 10.42 -19.31 -0.92
N ARG A 106 10.42 -19.11 -2.24
CA ARG A 106 11.16 -18.01 -2.91
C ARG A 106 10.67 -16.64 -2.45
N GLY A 107 9.35 -16.48 -2.31
CA GLY A 107 8.69 -15.30 -1.76
C GLY A 107 8.80 -15.16 -0.24
N ARG A 108 9.53 -16.05 0.44
CA ARG A 108 9.84 -15.99 1.88
C ARG A 108 8.59 -16.00 2.78
N TRP A 109 7.50 -16.60 2.32
CA TRP A 109 6.20 -16.65 3.01
C TRP A 109 6.19 -17.42 4.34
N PHE A 110 7.25 -18.19 4.64
CA PHE A 110 7.34 -19.02 5.85
C PHE A 110 8.25 -18.41 6.92
N ARG A 111 8.54 -17.11 6.85
CA ARG A 111 9.31 -16.40 7.88
C ARG A 111 8.49 -16.17 9.15
N LYS A 112 9.19 -15.85 10.24
CA LYS A 112 8.57 -15.60 11.56
C LYS A 112 7.97 -14.20 11.69
N GLN A 113 8.51 -13.23 10.96
CA GLN A 113 8.12 -11.82 11.00
C GLN A 113 7.22 -11.46 9.81
N GLY A 114 6.43 -10.39 9.98
CA GLY A 114 5.53 -9.86 8.95
C GLY A 114 4.05 -10.13 9.23
N HIS A 115 3.21 -9.60 8.34
CA HIS A 115 1.76 -9.72 8.42
C HIS A 115 1.31 -11.13 8.07
N ILE A 116 0.32 -11.65 8.79
CA ILE A 116 -0.30 -12.95 8.52
C ILE A 116 -1.37 -12.78 7.45
N PHE A 117 -1.31 -13.62 6.42
CA PHE A 117 -2.33 -13.69 5.36
C PHE A 117 -3.13 -14.98 5.37
N GLY A 118 -2.69 -15.99 6.11
CA GLY A 118 -3.39 -17.26 6.22
C GLY A 118 -2.45 -18.40 6.61
N ARG A 119 -2.78 -19.62 6.17
CA ARG A 119 -1.99 -20.81 6.42
C ARG A 119 -2.02 -21.78 5.24
N LEU A 120 -0.92 -22.50 5.04
CA LEU A 120 -0.83 -23.67 4.18
C LEU A 120 -0.56 -24.89 5.05
N GLY A 121 -1.59 -25.74 5.24
CA GLY A 121 -1.53 -26.83 6.21
C GLY A 121 -1.29 -26.31 7.63
N ARG A 122 -0.17 -26.71 8.23
CA ARG A 122 0.28 -26.26 9.57
C ARG A 122 1.19 -25.02 9.53
N LYS A 123 1.57 -24.53 8.34
CA LYS A 123 2.50 -23.39 8.20
C LYS A 123 1.74 -22.09 8.03
N ILE A 124 2.02 -21.10 8.87
CA ILE A 124 1.46 -19.75 8.75
C ILE A 124 2.14 -19.04 7.57
N LEU A 125 1.35 -18.41 6.72
CA LEU A 125 1.82 -17.59 5.61
C LEU A 125 1.97 -16.15 6.09
N ARG A 126 3.21 -15.65 6.06
CA ARG A 126 3.58 -14.32 6.51
C ARG A 126 4.49 -13.63 5.52
N THR A 127 4.28 -12.34 5.31
CA THR A 127 5.24 -11.52 4.57
C THR A 127 5.43 -10.17 5.25
N LYS A 128 6.66 -9.65 5.20
CA LYS A 128 6.92 -8.26 5.56
C LYS A 128 6.57 -7.44 4.33
N ASP A 129 5.46 -6.72 4.42
CA ASP A 129 4.93 -5.91 3.34
C ASP A 129 4.40 -4.63 3.96
N ASP A 130 4.94 -3.49 3.51
CA ASP A 130 4.60 -2.16 4.02
C ASP A 130 3.51 -1.49 3.17
N ARG A 131 2.96 -2.21 2.18
CA ARG A 131 1.86 -1.74 1.33
C ARG A 131 0.50 -1.91 2.00
N HIS A 132 -0.52 -1.28 1.43
CA HIS A 132 -1.90 -1.45 1.88
C HIS A 132 -2.48 -2.81 1.48
N HIS A 133 -3.23 -3.44 2.38
CA HIS A 133 -3.88 -4.72 2.13
C HIS A 133 -5.39 -4.57 2.08
N LEU A 134 -5.99 -5.06 1.00
CA LEU A 134 -7.45 -5.13 0.84
C LEU A 134 -7.91 -6.58 1.07
N ILE A 135 -8.70 -6.81 2.12
CA ILE A 135 -9.23 -8.14 2.47
C ILE A 135 -10.72 -8.19 2.15
N ILE A 136 -11.06 -8.92 1.08
CA ILE A 136 -12.43 -9.06 0.59
C ILE A 136 -12.97 -10.43 1.01
N GLY A 137 -14.21 -10.46 1.47
CA GLY A 137 -14.93 -11.69 1.75
C GLY A 137 -16.34 -11.41 2.29
N PRO A 138 -17.29 -12.34 2.18
CA PRO A 138 -18.65 -12.16 2.68
C PRO A 138 -18.70 -12.08 4.21
N THR A 139 -19.88 -11.83 4.76
CA THR A 139 -20.10 -11.97 6.20
C THR A 139 -19.79 -13.40 6.65
N ARG A 140 -19.27 -13.56 7.88
CA ARG A 140 -18.84 -14.85 8.44
C ARG A 140 -17.74 -15.61 7.68
N SER A 141 -17.06 -14.99 6.71
CA SER A 141 -15.92 -15.60 5.99
C SER A 141 -14.63 -15.69 6.81
N GLY A 142 -14.65 -15.28 8.08
CA GLY A 142 -13.48 -15.33 8.96
C GLY A 142 -12.49 -14.18 8.80
N LYS A 143 -12.81 -13.06 8.12
CA LYS A 143 -11.90 -11.89 8.02
C LYS A 143 -11.37 -11.42 9.38
N GLY A 144 -12.26 -11.31 10.36
CA GLY A 144 -11.91 -10.91 11.73
C GLY A 144 -10.97 -11.92 12.41
N ALA A 145 -11.40 -13.18 12.46
CA ALA A 145 -10.67 -14.25 13.15
C ALA A 145 -9.36 -14.68 12.46
N GLY A 146 -9.33 -14.65 11.12
CA GLY A 146 -8.22 -15.17 10.31
C GLY A 146 -7.17 -14.14 9.92
N TYR A 147 -7.55 -12.85 9.85
CA TYR A 147 -6.63 -11.77 9.47
C TYR A 147 -6.54 -10.68 10.54
N VAL A 148 -7.65 -10.06 10.94
CA VAL A 148 -7.63 -8.87 11.82
C VAL A 148 -7.06 -9.19 13.20
N ILE A 149 -7.63 -10.16 13.93
CA ILE A 149 -7.20 -10.50 15.30
C ILE A 149 -5.75 -11.02 15.33
N PRO A 150 -5.33 -11.97 14.47
CA PRO A 150 -3.94 -12.44 14.47
C PRO A 150 -2.93 -11.32 14.20
N ASN A 151 -3.21 -10.42 13.25
CA ASN A 151 -2.33 -9.29 12.97
C ASN A 151 -2.36 -8.25 14.10
N ALA A 152 -3.52 -8.00 14.72
CA ALA A 152 -3.63 -7.09 15.85
C ALA A 152 -2.86 -7.59 17.09
N LEU A 153 -2.76 -8.92 17.28
CA LEU A 153 -1.95 -9.52 18.35
C LEU A 153 -0.45 -9.48 18.07
N LEU A 154 -0.04 -9.67 16.82
CA LEU A 154 1.38 -9.84 16.46
C LEU A 154 2.07 -8.58 15.98
N HIS A 155 1.32 -7.56 15.54
CA HIS A 155 1.91 -6.30 15.13
C HIS A 155 2.53 -5.60 16.34
N GLU A 156 3.83 -5.35 16.27
CA GLU A 156 4.62 -4.80 17.38
C GLU A 156 4.46 -3.27 17.51
N GLY A 157 4.02 -2.59 16.44
CA GLY A 157 3.83 -1.14 16.43
C GLY A 157 2.48 -0.66 16.97
N SER A 158 2.27 0.65 16.89
CA SER A 158 1.01 1.32 17.22
C SER A 158 -0.06 1.02 16.18
N MET A 159 -1.31 0.92 16.63
CA MET A 159 -2.45 0.68 15.74
C MET A 159 -3.67 1.47 16.19
N ILE A 160 -4.42 1.94 15.19
CA ILE A 160 -5.77 2.48 15.36
C ILE A 160 -6.71 1.48 14.68
N VAL A 161 -7.72 1.02 15.40
CA VAL A 161 -8.62 -0.03 14.93
C VAL A 161 -10.06 0.48 15.01
N THR A 162 -10.73 0.55 13.86
CA THR A 162 -12.17 0.80 13.79
C THR A 162 -12.92 -0.48 14.15
N ASP A 163 -13.34 -0.61 15.40
CA ASP A 163 -13.95 -1.81 15.96
C ASP A 163 -15.44 -1.60 16.32
N LEU A 164 -16.30 -1.61 15.30
CA LEU A 164 -17.74 -1.34 15.46
C LEU A 164 -18.46 -2.28 16.43
N LYS A 165 -17.91 -3.47 16.70
CA LYS A 165 -18.50 -4.49 17.58
C LYS A 165 -17.75 -4.70 18.88
N GLY A 166 -16.58 -4.08 19.07
CA GLY A 166 -15.72 -4.31 20.23
C GLY A 166 -15.03 -5.68 20.26
N GLU A 167 -15.11 -6.47 19.18
CA GLU A 167 -14.58 -7.84 19.12
C GLU A 167 -13.04 -7.84 19.13
N VAL A 168 -12.42 -6.89 18.43
CA VAL A 168 -10.97 -6.78 18.34
C VAL A 168 -10.40 -6.29 19.68
N PHE A 169 -11.01 -5.28 20.28
CA PHE A 169 -10.60 -4.78 21.59
C PHE A 169 -10.70 -5.89 22.64
N LYS A 170 -11.84 -6.57 22.73
CA LYS A 170 -12.05 -7.67 23.68
C LYS A 170 -11.04 -8.81 23.49
N ALA A 171 -10.72 -9.17 22.25
CA ALA A 171 -9.79 -10.25 21.96
C ALA A 171 -8.32 -9.89 22.18
N THR A 172 -7.94 -8.61 22.01
CA THR A 172 -6.52 -8.23 21.88
C THR A 172 -5.99 -7.32 22.98
N ALA A 173 -6.83 -6.49 23.62
CA ALA A 173 -6.40 -5.45 24.55
C ALA A 173 -5.58 -6.01 25.71
N GLY A 174 -6.05 -7.09 26.34
CA GLY A 174 -5.35 -7.73 27.46
C GLY A 174 -3.97 -8.27 27.07
N TYR A 175 -3.85 -8.89 25.89
CA TYR A 175 -2.56 -9.37 25.40
C TYR A 175 -1.60 -8.22 25.10
N ARG A 176 -2.08 -7.18 24.41
CA ARG A 176 -1.26 -6.02 24.06
C ARG A 176 -0.77 -5.25 25.29
N ARG A 177 -1.62 -5.08 26.31
CA ARG A 177 -1.21 -4.50 27.61
C ARG A 177 -0.09 -5.31 28.27
N ARG A 178 -0.22 -6.64 28.33
CA ARG A 178 0.84 -7.51 28.87
C ARG A 178 2.15 -7.46 28.09
N LYS A 179 2.10 -7.05 26.81
CA LYS A 179 3.28 -6.81 25.97
C LYS A 179 3.82 -5.39 26.05
N GLY A 180 3.29 -4.55 26.95
CA GLY A 180 3.78 -3.20 27.19
C GLY A 180 3.11 -2.11 26.34
N SER A 181 2.12 -2.44 25.51
CA SER A 181 1.37 -1.41 24.79
C SER A 181 0.43 -0.65 25.72
N GLN A 182 0.34 0.68 25.54
CA GLN A 182 -0.80 1.44 26.01
C GLN A 182 -2.02 1.10 25.14
N VAL A 183 -3.16 0.82 25.77
CA VAL A 183 -4.38 0.39 25.06
C VAL A 183 -5.56 1.18 25.55
N PHE A 184 -6.05 2.05 24.67
CA PHE A 184 -7.20 2.92 24.89
C PHE A 184 -8.41 2.41 24.11
N LEU A 185 -9.60 2.52 24.72
CA LEU A 185 -10.89 2.30 24.07
C LEU A 185 -11.56 3.66 23.90
N PHE A 186 -11.77 4.10 22.67
CA PHE A 186 -12.58 5.28 22.40
C PHE A 186 -13.93 4.85 21.82
N ALA A 187 -14.95 4.84 22.66
CA ALA A 187 -16.32 4.46 22.34
C ALA A 187 -17.29 5.53 22.88
N PRO A 188 -17.37 6.71 22.21
CA PRO A 188 -18.25 7.80 22.63
C PRO A 188 -19.69 7.34 22.86
N GLY A 189 -20.27 7.72 24.01
CA GLY A 189 -21.61 7.31 24.42
C GLY A 189 -21.68 5.99 25.23
N SER A 190 -20.57 5.25 25.34
CA SER A 190 -20.43 4.13 26.28
C SER A 190 -19.88 4.61 27.63
N GLU A 191 -20.31 3.99 28.73
CA GLU A 191 -19.69 4.23 30.05
C GLU A 191 -18.25 3.73 30.11
N ALA A 192 -17.94 2.66 29.38
CA ALA A 192 -16.62 2.07 29.30
C ALA A 192 -15.82 2.68 28.13
N THR A 193 -15.45 3.95 28.25
CA THR A 193 -14.62 4.66 27.27
C THR A 193 -13.52 5.47 27.93
N ASN A 194 -12.39 5.60 27.25
CA ASN A 194 -11.43 6.67 27.50
C ASN A 194 -11.96 7.98 26.92
N ARG A 195 -11.53 9.10 27.53
CA ARG A 195 -11.87 10.45 27.08
C ARG A 195 -10.81 10.95 26.10
N TYR A 196 -11.25 11.73 25.12
CA TYR A 196 -10.41 12.36 24.12
C TYR A 196 -10.98 13.72 23.79
N ASN A 197 -10.19 14.77 23.96
CA ASN A 197 -10.52 16.12 23.51
C ASN A 197 -9.60 16.50 22.34
N PRO A 198 -10.11 16.59 21.11
CA PRO A 198 -9.28 16.96 19.97
C PRO A 198 -8.75 18.40 20.07
N LEU A 199 -9.40 19.27 20.85
CA LEU A 199 -8.95 20.64 21.07
C LEU A 199 -7.62 20.73 21.84
N ASP A 200 -7.27 19.70 22.62
CA ASP A 200 -6.01 19.67 23.39
C ASP A 200 -4.76 19.59 22.48
N PHE A 201 -4.94 19.20 21.21
CA PHE A 201 -3.87 19.05 20.23
C PHE A 201 -3.64 20.30 19.39
N VAL A 202 -4.43 21.37 19.59
CA VAL A 202 -4.22 22.65 18.91
C VAL A 202 -3.01 23.35 19.50
N ARG A 203 -1.99 23.57 18.67
CA ARG A 203 -0.74 24.23 19.10
C ARG A 203 -0.99 25.71 19.39
N GLN A 204 -0.23 26.27 20.33
CA GLN A 204 -0.37 27.66 20.78
C GLN A 204 0.42 28.66 19.93
N GLU A 205 1.43 28.19 19.18
CA GLU A 205 2.28 29.04 18.36
C GLU A 205 1.47 29.75 17.24
N ARG A 206 1.79 31.02 17.01
CA ARG A 206 1.13 31.82 15.98
C ARG A 206 1.41 31.22 14.60
N GLY A 207 0.38 31.09 13.76
CA GLY A 207 0.45 30.44 12.45
C GLY A 207 0.07 28.96 12.49
N THR A 208 0.78 28.15 13.28
CA THR A 208 0.45 26.71 13.43
C THR A 208 -0.90 26.49 14.10
N ARG A 209 -1.25 27.33 15.09
CA ARG A 209 -2.59 27.36 15.71
C ARG A 209 -3.70 27.52 14.68
N THR A 210 -3.53 28.45 13.74
CA THR A 210 -4.53 28.74 12.71
C THR A 210 -4.73 27.51 11.81
N THR A 211 -3.64 26.90 11.35
CA THR A 211 -3.70 25.69 10.54
C THR A 211 -4.35 24.53 11.27
N ASP A 212 -4.03 24.31 12.55
CA ASP A 212 -4.63 23.24 13.35
C ASP A 212 -6.15 23.43 13.52
N ILE A 213 -6.60 24.66 13.78
CA ILE A 213 -8.02 24.99 13.89
C ILE A 213 -8.75 24.80 12.55
N GLN A 214 -8.15 25.24 11.45
CA GLN A 214 -8.72 25.07 10.11
C GLN A 214 -8.83 23.58 9.73
N ASN A 215 -7.79 22.79 9.99
CA ASN A 215 -7.80 21.34 9.76
C ASN A 215 -8.89 20.65 10.60
N MET A 216 -9.10 21.09 11.83
CA MET A 216 -10.16 20.54 12.67
C MET A 216 -11.55 20.93 12.18
N ALA A 217 -11.73 22.18 11.74
CA ALA A 217 -12.98 22.62 11.16
C ALA A 217 -13.34 21.83 9.88
N SER A 218 -12.36 21.52 9.01
CA SER A 218 -12.60 20.73 7.79
C SER A 218 -12.88 19.26 8.08
N ILE A 219 -12.32 18.68 9.15
CA ILE A 219 -12.66 17.33 9.62
C ILE A 219 -14.10 17.29 10.14
N LEU A 220 -14.53 18.31 10.88
CA LEU A 220 -15.88 18.39 11.46
C LEU A 220 -16.95 18.68 10.41
N VAL A 221 -16.66 19.58 9.48
CA VAL A 221 -17.56 20.01 8.40
C VAL A 221 -16.93 19.61 7.05
N PRO A 222 -17.05 18.33 6.64
CA PRO A 222 -16.43 17.85 5.41
C PRO A 222 -17.08 18.48 4.18
N GLU A 223 -16.24 18.91 3.24
CA GLU A 223 -16.66 19.36 1.92
C GLU A 223 -17.10 18.18 1.05
N ASN A 224 -18.24 18.33 0.37
CA ASN A 224 -18.69 17.45 -0.69
C ASN A 224 -18.31 18.10 -2.02
N THR A 225 -17.18 17.67 -2.58
CA THR A 225 -16.63 18.19 -3.85
C THR A 225 -17.54 17.97 -5.07
N GLU A 226 -18.59 17.16 -4.96
CA GLU A 226 -19.51 16.83 -6.06
C GLU A 226 -20.79 17.69 -6.10
N SER A 227 -20.98 18.63 -5.16
CA SER A 227 -22.23 19.41 -5.07
C SER A 227 -22.01 20.92 -5.21
N GLU A 228 -22.97 21.62 -5.81
CA GLU A 228 -23.04 23.10 -5.84
C GLU A 228 -23.06 23.74 -4.43
N ASN A 229 -23.22 22.92 -3.38
CA ASN A 229 -23.18 23.34 -1.97
C ASN A 229 -21.75 23.58 -1.43
N SER A 230 -20.70 23.34 -2.21
CA SER A 230 -19.30 23.47 -1.77
C SER A 230 -18.95 24.88 -1.24
N VAL A 231 -19.53 25.93 -1.82
CA VAL A 231 -19.33 27.33 -1.38
C VAL A 231 -19.87 27.57 0.04
N TRP A 232 -21.02 26.97 0.36
CA TRP A 232 -21.63 27.08 1.69
C TRP A 232 -20.87 26.29 2.74
N GLN A 233 -20.26 25.16 2.35
CA GLN A 233 -19.45 24.33 3.24
C GLN A 233 -18.13 25.01 3.62
N ALA A 234 -17.45 25.67 2.68
CA ALA A 234 -16.26 26.47 2.98
C ALA A 234 -16.58 27.61 3.97
N THR A 235 -17.74 28.24 3.81
CA THR A 235 -18.23 29.26 4.74
C THR A 235 -18.50 28.65 6.12
N ALA A 236 -19.19 27.51 6.20
CA ALA A 236 -19.46 26.79 7.44
C ALA A 236 -18.17 26.38 8.18
N GLN A 237 -17.14 25.92 7.46
CA GLN A 237 -15.82 25.63 8.02
C GLN A 237 -15.17 26.89 8.61
N GLN A 238 -15.24 28.03 7.93
CA GLN A 238 -14.66 29.27 8.43
C GLN A 238 -15.34 29.73 9.73
N VAL A 239 -16.67 29.63 9.79
CA VAL A 239 -17.45 29.94 11.00
C VAL A 239 -17.10 28.99 12.14
N MET A 240 -17.04 27.68 11.85
CA MET A 240 -16.62 26.66 12.81
C MET A 240 -15.21 26.94 13.35
N ALA A 241 -14.26 27.29 12.47
CA ALA A 241 -12.90 27.66 12.85
C ALA A 241 -12.87 28.91 13.75
N GLY A 242 -13.70 29.92 13.46
CA GLY A 242 -13.88 31.08 14.32
C GLY A 242 -14.40 30.72 15.72
N ALA A 243 -15.43 29.87 15.79
CA ALA A 243 -16.01 29.39 17.04
C ALA A 243 -15.00 28.59 17.88
N ILE A 244 -14.25 27.67 17.25
CA ILE A 244 -13.18 26.91 17.91
C ILE A 244 -12.08 27.87 18.42
N SER A 245 -11.65 28.82 17.59
CA SER A 245 -10.63 29.79 17.98
C SER A 245 -11.06 30.62 19.19
N TYR A 246 -12.31 31.08 19.20
CA TYR A 246 -12.89 31.82 20.31
C TYR A 246 -12.92 31.00 21.61
N VAL A 247 -13.44 29.78 21.58
CA VAL A 247 -13.46 28.87 22.75
C VAL A 247 -12.04 28.60 23.27
N LEU A 248 -11.06 28.48 22.38
CA LEU A 248 -9.68 28.22 22.75
C LEU A 248 -8.95 29.42 23.38
N GLU A 249 -9.35 30.66 23.11
CA GLU A 249 -8.66 31.85 23.62
C GLU A 249 -9.43 32.62 24.69
N SER A 250 -10.76 32.56 24.69
CA SER A 250 -11.58 33.27 25.66
C SER A 250 -11.34 32.75 27.10
N PRO A 251 -11.12 33.64 28.08
CA PRO A 251 -11.03 33.27 29.50
C PRO A 251 -12.30 32.61 30.04
N HIS A 252 -13.46 32.86 29.44
CA HIS A 252 -14.74 32.28 29.87
C HIS A 252 -14.72 30.74 29.82
N TYR A 253 -13.99 30.16 28.87
CA TYR A 253 -13.91 28.71 28.69
C TYR A 253 -12.69 28.08 29.36
N ASN A 254 -11.96 28.82 30.21
CA ASN A 254 -10.77 28.29 30.87
C ASN A 254 -11.12 27.03 31.68
N GLY A 255 -10.32 25.98 31.53
CA GLY A 255 -10.59 24.67 32.15
C GLY A 255 -11.67 23.81 31.50
N ARG A 256 -12.38 24.31 30.47
CA ARG A 256 -13.45 23.57 29.77
C ARG A 256 -13.42 23.71 28.24
N ARG A 257 -12.25 23.94 27.65
CA ARG A 257 -12.08 24.13 26.20
C ARG A 257 -12.27 22.83 25.43
N ASN A 258 -13.50 22.49 25.08
CA ASN A 258 -13.85 21.25 24.36
C ASN A 258 -14.92 21.49 23.28
N LEU A 259 -15.16 20.49 22.43
CA LEU A 259 -16.17 20.58 21.37
C LEU A 259 -17.62 20.67 21.88
N GLY A 260 -17.87 20.25 23.12
CA GLY A 260 -19.16 20.47 23.79
C GLY A 260 -19.42 21.96 24.00
N GLU A 261 -18.42 22.72 24.48
CA GLU A 261 -18.53 24.17 24.62
C GLU A 261 -18.64 24.89 23.27
N VAL A 262 -17.95 24.41 22.23
CA VAL A 262 -18.13 24.91 20.86
C VAL A 262 -19.59 24.69 20.40
N ASN A 263 -20.15 23.51 20.65
CA ASN A 263 -21.55 23.22 20.36
C ASN A 263 -22.51 24.14 21.14
N SER A 264 -22.25 24.37 22.42
CA SER A 264 -23.05 25.26 23.28
C SER A 264 -22.97 26.72 22.83
N PHE A 265 -21.81 27.19 22.38
CA PHE A 265 -21.63 28.54 21.84
C PHE A 265 -22.49 28.75 20.58
N ILE A 266 -22.42 27.79 19.64
CA ILE A 266 -23.15 27.84 18.37
C ILE A 266 -24.66 27.69 18.59
N ASN A 267 -25.08 26.90 19.57
CA ASN A 267 -26.49 26.62 19.88
C ASN A 267 -26.97 27.34 21.16
N SER A 268 -26.45 28.53 21.43
CA SER A 268 -26.72 29.30 22.66
C SER A 268 -28.15 29.83 22.78
N GLY A 269 -28.99 29.66 21.74
CA GLY A 269 -30.38 30.14 21.70
C GLY A 269 -30.53 31.61 21.33
N VAL A 270 -29.40 32.32 21.15
CA VAL A 270 -29.35 33.69 20.62
C VAL A 270 -28.89 33.67 19.16
N ASP A 271 -29.21 34.73 18.42
CA ASP A 271 -28.69 34.91 17.07
C ASP A 271 -27.14 34.96 17.08
N LEU A 272 -26.52 34.07 16.30
CA LEU A 272 -25.07 33.89 16.33
C LEU A 272 -24.33 35.12 15.78
N GLN A 273 -24.88 35.80 14.77
CA GLN A 273 -24.31 37.04 14.25
C GLN A 273 -24.36 38.14 15.33
N ALA A 274 -25.49 38.32 16.02
CA ALA A 274 -25.61 39.26 17.12
C ALA A 274 -24.64 38.94 18.27
N LEU A 275 -24.50 37.67 18.65
CA LEU A 275 -23.57 37.23 19.69
C LEU A 275 -22.11 37.52 19.31
N MET A 276 -21.69 37.16 18.10
CA MET A 276 -20.33 37.45 17.61
C MET A 276 -20.07 38.95 17.55
N LYS A 277 -21.06 39.77 17.14
CA LYS A 277 -20.94 41.23 17.13
C LYS A 277 -20.77 41.79 18.55
N PHE A 278 -21.52 41.28 19.52
CA PHE A 278 -21.41 41.65 20.92
C PHE A 278 -20.03 41.30 21.51
N ILE A 279 -19.56 40.07 21.28
CA ILE A 279 -18.25 39.60 21.74
C ILE A 279 -17.13 40.50 21.21
N LYS A 280 -17.12 40.81 19.91
CA LYS A 280 -16.11 41.70 19.31
C LYS A 280 -16.08 43.10 19.93
N ALA A 281 -17.23 43.61 20.34
CA ALA A 281 -17.32 44.93 20.96
C ALA A 281 -16.83 44.94 22.42
N ARG A 282 -16.89 43.79 23.10
CA ARG A 282 -16.59 43.65 24.54
C ARG A 282 -15.23 43.03 24.82
N GLU A 283 -14.68 42.26 23.89
CA GLU A 283 -13.45 41.47 24.07
C GLU A 283 -12.35 41.92 23.09
N PRO A 284 -11.56 42.97 23.43
CA PRO A 284 -10.56 43.53 22.51
C PRO A 284 -9.29 42.66 22.38
N TYR A 285 -9.13 41.63 23.21
CA TYR A 285 -7.96 40.74 23.22
C TYR A 285 -8.02 39.60 22.21
N LEU A 286 -9.12 39.48 21.45
CA LEU A 286 -9.32 38.39 20.49
C LEU A 286 -8.21 38.40 19.44
N SER A 287 -7.80 37.20 19.04
CA SER A 287 -6.76 37.07 18.03
C SER A 287 -7.26 37.61 16.68
N LYS A 288 -6.32 38.05 15.84
CA LYS A 288 -6.62 38.49 14.47
C LYS A 288 -7.44 37.44 13.71
N PHE A 289 -7.10 36.16 13.87
CA PHE A 289 -7.82 35.06 13.25
C PHE A 289 -9.28 34.96 13.72
N THR A 290 -9.54 35.01 15.03
CA THR A 290 -10.92 35.00 15.55
C THR A 290 -11.72 36.19 15.02
N MET A 291 -11.12 37.39 15.04
CA MET A 291 -11.75 38.61 14.55
C MET A 291 -12.09 38.54 13.07
N GLU A 292 -11.18 38.04 12.23
CA GLU A 292 -11.38 37.87 10.79
C GLU A 292 -12.44 36.80 10.49
N SER A 293 -12.43 35.66 11.19
CA SER A 293 -13.46 34.64 11.04
C SER A 293 -14.85 35.14 11.45
N PHE A 294 -14.94 35.92 12.53
CA PHE A 294 -16.22 36.53 12.91
C PHE A 294 -16.65 37.60 11.89
N ASN A 295 -15.73 38.42 11.38
CA ASN A 295 -16.01 39.40 10.32
C ASN A 295 -16.60 38.72 9.07
N ALA A 296 -16.03 37.59 8.66
CA ALA A 296 -16.51 36.85 7.50
C ALA A 296 -17.96 36.38 7.70
N TYR A 297 -18.29 35.86 8.89
CA TYR A 297 -19.67 35.45 9.19
C TYR A 297 -20.65 36.63 9.26
N LEU A 298 -20.22 37.74 9.87
CA LEU A 298 -21.04 38.96 10.01
C LEU A 298 -21.31 39.66 8.67
N ALA A 299 -20.45 39.44 7.66
CA ALA A 299 -20.62 39.98 6.32
C ALA A 299 -21.63 39.20 5.47
N LEU A 300 -22.05 38.01 5.92
CA LEU A 300 -23.02 37.19 5.20
C LEU A 300 -24.43 37.78 5.31
N SER A 301 -25.22 37.59 4.25
CA SER A 301 -26.66 37.80 4.31
C SER A 301 -27.33 36.80 5.27
N GLU A 302 -28.49 37.15 5.81
CA GLU A 302 -29.23 36.27 6.75
C GLU A 302 -29.43 34.86 6.19
N ARG A 303 -29.80 34.75 4.90
CA ARG A 303 -29.98 33.45 4.23
C ARG A 303 -28.69 32.64 4.16
N ALA A 304 -27.58 33.29 3.83
CA ALA A 304 -26.26 32.65 3.77
C ALA A 304 -25.80 32.19 5.16
N ALA A 305 -25.98 33.06 6.17
CA ALA A 305 -25.61 32.78 7.55
C ALA A 305 -26.43 31.62 8.15
N ALA A 306 -27.74 31.57 7.86
CA ALA A 306 -28.62 30.48 8.26
C ALA A 306 -28.23 29.15 7.60
N SER A 307 -27.86 29.18 6.31
CA SER A 307 -27.39 27.98 5.59
C SER A 307 -26.11 27.42 6.20
N ALA A 308 -25.11 28.28 6.43
CA ALA A 308 -23.85 27.86 7.05
C ALA A 308 -24.06 27.32 8.47
N LEU A 309 -24.94 27.95 9.26
CA LEU A 309 -25.29 27.49 10.60
C LEU A 309 -25.93 26.10 10.59
N LEU A 310 -26.78 25.80 9.60
CA LEU A 310 -27.42 24.49 9.47
C LEU A 310 -26.40 23.38 9.21
N ASP A 311 -25.40 23.62 8.35
CA ASP A 311 -24.32 22.67 8.09
C ASP A 311 -23.48 22.41 9.34
N ILE A 312 -23.18 23.47 10.10
CA ILE A 312 -22.46 23.37 11.37
C ILE A 312 -23.27 22.58 12.40
N GLN A 313 -24.56 22.86 12.54
CA GLN A 313 -25.43 22.15 13.49
C GLN A 313 -25.56 20.66 13.13
N LYS A 314 -25.56 20.33 11.83
CA LYS A 314 -25.55 18.95 11.35
C LYS A 314 -24.25 18.24 11.74
N ALA A 315 -23.10 18.90 11.54
CA ALA A 315 -21.80 18.38 11.94
C ALA A 315 -21.69 18.16 13.47
N MET A 316 -22.24 19.08 14.26
CA MET A 316 -22.18 19.03 15.72
C MET A 316 -23.25 18.13 16.37
N ARG A 317 -24.12 17.48 15.58
CA ARG A 317 -25.19 16.60 16.09
C ARG A 317 -24.73 15.57 17.13
N PRO A 318 -23.55 14.90 17.00
CA PRO A 318 -23.08 13.97 18.02
C PRO A 318 -22.93 14.61 19.41
N PHE A 319 -22.52 15.87 19.49
CA PHE A 319 -22.30 16.60 20.74
C PHE A 319 -23.60 17.08 21.42
N LYS A 320 -24.77 16.78 20.84
CA LYS A 320 -26.06 16.94 21.54
C LYS A 320 -26.32 15.83 22.55
N ASN A 321 -25.61 14.71 22.46
CA ASN A 321 -25.73 13.62 23.43
C ASN A 321 -24.86 13.92 24.65
N GLU A 322 -25.49 14.04 25.82
CA GLU A 322 -24.80 14.33 27.09
C GLU A 322 -23.70 13.29 27.40
N ARG A 323 -23.86 12.03 27.01
CA ARG A 323 -22.83 10.99 27.22
C ARG A 323 -21.60 11.14 26.32
N ILE A 324 -21.70 11.91 25.25
CA ILE A 324 -20.56 12.23 24.38
C ILE A 324 -19.81 13.44 24.92
N VAL A 325 -20.48 14.32 25.66
CA VAL A 325 -19.93 15.56 26.21
C VAL A 325 -19.38 15.38 27.65
N ALA A 326 -19.93 14.43 28.41
CA ALA A 326 -19.51 14.09 29.79
C ALA A 326 -18.15 13.35 29.86
#